data_AF-V5NMD7-F1
#
_entry.id   AF-V5NMD7-F1
#
_cell.length_a   1.000
_cell.length_b   1.000
_cell.length_c   1.000
_cell.angle_alpha   90.00
_cell.angle_beta   90.00
_cell.angle_gamma   90.00
#
_symmetry.space_group_name_H-M   'P 1'
#
loop_
_entity.id
_entity.type
_entity.pdbx_description
1 polymer ?
#
loop_
_entity_poly.entity_id
_entity_poly.type
_entity_poly.pdbx_seq_one_letter_code
_entity_poly.pdbx_strand_id
1 'polypeptide(L)'
;MLKAQEANTKLNRERNDLAREKENLTKANTELKTERDNLNNQLNASQKQVKELEQSQQVLKNEKAELTKDKENLTKANAELKTENQKLTQEKTELTEKNKALTTEKEKLNTDLSNAKSQVIQLNQEKDKLEQKYAPYKKLEKLYEVFSEVRGCLNFNFVATTHSTMDLIAYVLSDSKYYLESLYNKASQELRDKRSDKGEKLAELFDLLFEYIKDKKFERLKEPSAYDSTCKSLYPEQNTSQKIQRVVLIGYTYDKKTPPYYTIVDMGS
;
A
#
# COMPACT_ATOMS: atom_id res chain seq x y z
N MET A 1 34.47 113.66 104.73
CA MET A 1 33.90 114.02 103.42
C MET A 1 34.67 113.36 102.26
N LEU A 2 36.01 113.49 102.16
CA LEU A 2 36.82 112.88 101.08
C LEU A 2 36.68 111.34 100.93
N LYS A 3 36.76 110.56 102.02
CA LYS A 3 36.63 109.08 101.98
C LYS A 3 35.32 108.59 101.35
N ALA A 4 34.23 109.36 101.45
CA ALA A 4 32.94 109.01 100.87
C ALA A 4 32.88 109.28 99.35
N GLN A 5 33.58 110.31 98.85
CA GLN A 5 33.69 110.58 97.42
C GLN A 5 34.54 109.52 96.70
N GLU A 6 35.65 109.11 97.30
CA GLU A 6 36.50 108.03 96.76
C GLU A 6 35.74 106.70 96.66
N ALA A 7 35.01 106.30 97.71
CA ALA A 7 34.17 105.11 97.68
C ALA A 7 33.08 105.16 96.59
N ASN A 8 32.45 106.33 96.40
CA ASN A 8 31.41 106.52 95.39
C ASN A 8 31.96 106.47 93.95
N THR A 9 33.17 106.99 93.71
CA THR A 9 33.83 106.83 92.40
C THR A 9 34.22 105.39 92.11
N LYS A 10 34.67 104.62 93.12
CA LYS A 10 34.98 103.20 92.98
C LYS A 10 33.73 102.37 92.67
N LEU A 11 32.64 102.57 93.42
CA LEU A 11 31.35 101.90 93.19
C LEU A 11 30.79 102.20 91.78
N ASN A 12 30.92 103.43 91.29
CA ASN A 12 30.47 103.77 89.93
C ASN A 12 31.29 103.07 88.84
N ARG A 13 32.60 102.85 89.04
CA ARG A 13 33.43 102.05 88.12
C ARG A 13 32.98 100.60 88.11
N GLU A 14 32.85 99.98 89.29
CA GLU A 14 32.37 98.61 89.43
C GLU A 14 30.98 98.43 88.80
N ARG A 15 30.06 99.38 88.98
CA ARG A 15 28.72 99.35 88.33
C ARG A 15 28.82 99.38 86.81
N ASN A 16 29.72 100.19 86.25
CA ASN A 16 29.91 100.29 84.81
C ASN A 16 30.57 99.04 84.21
N ASP A 17 31.52 98.43 84.94
CA ASP A 17 32.16 97.18 84.52
C ASP A 17 31.17 96.01 84.56
N LEU A 18 30.37 95.91 85.62
CA LEU A 18 29.25 94.95 85.71
C LEU A 18 28.22 95.15 84.58
N ALA A 19 27.91 96.40 84.21
CA ALA A 19 27.01 96.68 83.11
C ALA A 19 27.56 96.17 81.77
N ARG A 20 28.87 96.35 81.52
CA ARG A 20 29.55 95.81 80.33
C ARG A 20 29.58 94.29 80.32
N GLU A 21 29.89 93.67 81.46
CA GLU A 21 29.89 92.22 81.59
C GLU A 21 28.50 91.63 81.34
N LYS A 22 27.45 92.27 81.87
CA LYS A 22 26.06 91.88 81.60
C LYS A 22 25.70 91.99 80.13
N GLU A 23 26.14 93.04 79.44
CA GLU A 23 25.93 93.20 77.99
C GLU A 23 26.63 92.09 77.20
N ASN A 24 27.89 91.79 77.53
CA ASN A 24 28.68 90.73 76.90
C ASN A 24 28.04 89.34 77.11
N LEU A 25 27.61 89.04 78.34
CA LEU A 25 26.88 87.80 78.66
C LEU A 25 25.56 87.71 77.90
N THR A 26 24.86 88.84 77.70
CA THR A 26 23.61 88.88 76.93
C THR A 26 23.88 88.55 75.45
N LYS A 27 24.93 89.11 74.85
CA LYS A 27 25.35 88.80 73.46
C LYS A 27 25.74 87.34 73.30
N ALA A 28 26.59 86.83 74.19
CA ALA A 28 26.98 85.41 74.20
C ALA A 28 25.77 84.48 74.32
N ASN A 29 24.79 84.80 75.18
CA ASN A 29 23.55 84.02 75.29
C ASN A 29 22.71 84.04 74.00
N THR A 30 22.63 85.18 73.31
CA THR A 30 21.90 85.25 72.03
C THR A 30 22.58 84.45 70.93
N GLU A 31 23.92 84.47 70.87
CA GLU A 31 24.72 83.67 69.93
C GLU A 31 24.53 82.17 70.21
N LEU A 32 24.69 81.75 71.48
CA LEU A 32 24.47 80.36 71.89
C LEU A 32 23.05 79.86 71.59
N LYS A 33 22.04 80.70 71.77
CA LYS A 33 20.65 80.34 71.43
C LYS A 33 20.48 80.13 69.93
N THR A 34 21.09 80.98 69.11
CA THR A 34 21.05 80.88 67.65
C THR A 34 21.77 79.62 67.17
N GLU A 35 22.95 79.32 67.72
CA GLU A 35 23.70 78.12 67.39
C GLU A 35 22.98 76.85 67.83
N ARG A 36 22.37 76.85 69.01
CA ARG A 36 21.51 75.76 69.47
C ARG A 36 20.35 75.51 68.49
N ASP A 37 19.69 76.56 68.03
CA ASP A 37 18.55 76.42 67.10
C ASP A 37 19.01 75.90 65.73
N ASN A 38 20.19 76.34 65.25
CA ASN A 38 20.82 75.81 64.03
C ASN A 38 21.18 74.32 64.15
N LEU A 39 21.82 73.92 65.26
CA LEU A 39 22.16 72.52 65.54
C LEU A 39 20.90 71.64 65.62
N ASN A 40 19.83 72.15 66.22
CA ASN A 40 18.56 71.42 66.31
C ASN A 40 17.91 71.22 64.93
N ASN A 41 18.01 72.21 64.04
CA ASN A 41 17.55 72.08 62.66
C ASN A 41 18.38 71.05 61.87
N GLN A 42 19.70 71.05 62.03
CA GLN A 42 20.58 70.05 61.41
C GLN A 42 20.28 68.65 61.92
N LEU A 43 20.10 68.48 63.24
CA LEU A 43 19.73 67.20 63.84
C LEU A 43 18.42 66.66 63.26
N ASN A 44 17.39 67.51 63.14
CA ASN A 44 16.11 67.13 62.54
C ASN A 44 16.25 66.74 61.06
N ALA A 45 17.11 67.43 60.29
CA ALA A 45 17.38 67.09 58.90
C ALA A 45 18.10 65.73 58.78
N SER A 46 19.13 65.50 59.59
CA SER A 46 19.85 64.21 59.62
C SER A 46 18.95 63.06 60.05
N GLN A 47 18.06 63.26 61.03
CA GLN A 47 17.07 62.25 61.44
C GLN A 47 16.09 61.88 60.32
N LYS A 48 15.68 62.85 59.48
CA LYS A 48 14.84 62.56 58.31
C LYS A 48 15.61 61.74 57.26
N GLN A 49 16.84 62.12 56.96
CA GLN A 49 17.70 61.39 56.03
C GLN A 49 17.95 59.95 56.48
N VAL A 50 18.18 59.72 57.78
CA VAL A 50 18.36 58.36 58.32
C VAL A 50 17.10 57.51 58.09
N LYS A 51 15.90 58.05 58.33
CA LYS A 51 14.64 57.33 58.09
C LYS A 51 14.43 56.98 56.62
N GLU A 52 14.76 57.90 55.71
CA GLU A 52 14.67 57.67 54.26
C GLU A 52 15.66 56.58 53.80
N LEU A 53 16.86 56.57 54.37
CA LEU A 53 17.87 55.54 54.10
C LEU A 53 17.45 54.17 54.65
N GLU A 54 16.87 54.10 55.85
CA GLU A 54 16.32 52.85 56.41
C GLU A 54 15.22 52.27 55.51
N GLN A 55 14.30 53.12 55.03
CA GLN A 55 13.26 52.70 54.09
C GLN A 55 13.84 52.20 52.77
N SER A 56 14.82 52.92 52.21
CA SER A 56 15.50 52.53 50.97
C SER A 56 16.25 51.20 51.12
N GLN A 57 16.92 50.99 52.26
CA GLN A 57 17.58 49.70 52.56
C GLN A 57 16.58 48.55 52.64
N GLN A 58 15.40 48.77 53.23
CA GLN A 58 14.37 47.73 53.31
C GLN A 58 13.81 47.38 51.93
N VAL A 59 13.57 48.38 51.06
CA VAL A 59 13.14 48.14 49.67
C VAL A 59 14.18 47.31 48.91
N LEU A 60 15.46 47.70 48.98
CA LEU A 60 16.55 46.96 48.33
C LEU A 60 16.68 45.52 48.84
N LYS A 61 16.46 45.30 50.14
CA LYS A 61 16.46 43.94 50.72
C LYS A 61 15.34 43.08 50.14
N ASN A 62 14.15 43.65 49.94
CA ASN A 62 13.01 42.95 49.35
C ASN A 62 13.26 42.65 47.86
N GLU A 63 13.72 43.63 47.08
CA GLU A 63 14.07 43.44 45.66
C GLU A 63 15.12 42.35 45.48
N LYS A 64 16.15 42.32 46.34
CA LYS A 64 17.18 41.27 46.31
C LYS A 64 16.60 39.88 46.59
N ALA A 65 15.60 39.77 47.46
CA ALA A 65 14.96 38.50 47.76
C ALA A 65 14.14 37.99 46.55
N GLU A 66 13.36 38.87 45.91
CA GLU A 66 12.61 38.52 44.70
C GLU A 66 13.54 38.12 43.54
N LEU A 67 14.60 38.89 43.29
CA LEU A 67 15.60 38.55 42.27
C LEU A 67 16.28 37.19 42.53
N THR A 68 16.49 36.83 43.80
CA THR A 68 17.06 35.53 44.16
C THR A 68 16.10 34.40 43.82
N LYS A 69 14.80 34.58 44.13
CA LYS A 69 13.74 33.62 43.81
C LYS A 69 13.55 33.44 42.31
N ASP A 70 13.55 34.53 41.54
CA ASP A 70 13.46 34.48 40.08
C ASP A 70 14.65 33.75 39.46
N LYS A 71 15.85 33.99 39.98
CA LYS A 71 17.06 33.27 39.55
C LYS A 71 16.97 31.77 39.80
N GLU A 72 16.44 31.36 40.96
CA GLU A 72 16.22 29.93 41.26
C GLU A 72 15.19 29.31 40.32
N ASN A 73 14.09 30.00 40.04
CA ASN A 73 13.06 29.54 39.11
C ASN A 73 13.61 29.38 37.69
N LEU A 74 14.35 30.37 37.19
CA LEU A 74 15.00 30.31 35.88
C LEU A 74 16.02 29.18 35.79
N THR A 75 16.75 28.91 36.88
CA THR A 75 17.71 27.80 36.93
C THR A 75 17.00 26.45 36.81
N LYS A 76 15.87 26.27 37.50
CA LYS A 76 15.05 25.05 37.38
C LYS A 76 14.47 24.87 35.97
N ALA A 77 13.86 25.93 35.42
CA ALA A 77 13.31 25.89 34.06
C ALA A 77 14.38 25.56 33.01
N ASN A 78 15.58 26.12 33.14
CA ASN A 78 16.71 25.80 32.25
C ASN A 78 17.16 24.34 32.37
N ALA A 79 17.15 23.78 33.58
CA ALA A 79 17.49 22.36 33.78
C ALA A 79 16.45 21.44 33.12
N GLU A 80 15.16 21.74 33.29
CA GLU A 80 14.05 21.00 32.66
C GLU A 80 14.14 21.06 31.13
N LEU A 81 14.33 22.26 30.56
CA LEU A 81 14.51 22.44 29.12
C LEU A 81 15.73 21.69 28.58
N LYS A 82 16.82 21.62 29.33
CA LYS A 82 18.02 20.86 28.94
C LYS A 82 17.72 19.36 28.89
N THR A 83 17.01 18.83 29.89
CA THR A 83 16.59 17.42 29.90
C THR A 83 15.65 17.10 28.75
N GLU A 84 14.67 17.96 28.47
CA GLU A 84 13.72 17.73 27.36
C GLU A 84 14.42 17.78 26.00
N ASN A 85 15.33 18.72 25.79
CA ASN A 85 16.15 18.77 24.58
C ASN A 85 17.01 17.51 24.37
N GLN A 86 17.53 16.92 25.44
CA GLN A 86 18.28 15.66 25.36
C GLN A 86 17.38 14.50 24.91
N LYS A 87 16.16 14.39 25.47
CA LYS A 87 15.17 13.37 25.08
C LYS A 87 14.78 13.51 23.61
N LEU A 88 14.43 14.72 23.17
CA LEU A 88 14.07 14.98 21.78
C LEU A 88 15.21 14.68 20.80
N THR A 89 16.46 14.93 21.20
CA THR A 89 17.63 14.59 20.39
C THR A 89 17.80 13.08 20.24
N GLN A 90 17.58 12.32 21.33
CA GLN A 90 17.60 10.87 21.30
C GLN A 90 16.49 10.30 20.42
N GLU A 91 15.24 10.74 20.60
CA GLU A 91 14.10 10.29 19.81
C GLU A 91 14.30 10.58 18.31
N LYS A 92 14.82 11.76 17.97
CA LYS A 92 15.17 12.11 16.59
C LYS A 92 16.20 11.15 15.98
N THR A 93 17.16 10.69 16.78
CA THR A 93 18.20 9.76 16.33
C THR A 93 17.59 8.37 16.07
N GLU A 94 16.78 7.87 17.00
CA GLU A 94 16.07 6.59 16.87
C GLU A 94 15.12 6.58 15.65
N LEU A 95 14.38 7.67 15.42
CA LEU A 95 13.53 7.82 14.23
C LEU A 95 14.34 7.84 12.93
N THR A 96 15.51 8.49 12.94
CA THR A 96 16.39 8.54 11.78
C THR A 96 16.92 7.14 11.44
N GLU A 97 17.28 6.34 12.45
CA GLU A 97 17.74 4.97 12.26
C GLU A 97 16.61 4.04 11.76
N LYS A 98 15.41 4.13 12.35
CA LYS A 98 14.23 3.39 11.85
C LYS A 98 13.92 3.72 10.39
N ASN A 99 13.99 4.98 10.00
CA ASN A 99 13.76 5.38 8.61
C ASN A 99 14.81 4.81 7.64
N LYS A 100 16.08 4.74 8.05
CA LYS A 100 17.11 4.08 7.25
C LYS A 100 16.81 2.58 7.08
N ALA A 101 16.47 1.89 8.17
CA ALA A 101 16.14 0.47 8.13
C ALA A 101 14.93 0.18 7.22
N LEU A 102 13.85 0.96 7.33
CA LEU A 102 12.67 0.84 6.48
C LEU A 102 12.98 1.11 5.00
N THR A 103 13.89 2.03 4.72
CA THR A 103 14.31 2.32 3.34
C THR A 103 15.04 1.11 2.74
N THR A 104 15.97 0.52 3.47
CA THR A 104 16.69 -0.70 3.04
C THR A 104 15.73 -1.89 2.86
N GLU A 105 14.78 -2.09 3.78
CA GLU A 105 13.78 -3.16 3.66
C GLU A 105 12.90 -2.97 2.41
N LYS A 106 12.48 -1.73 2.13
CA LYS A 106 11.71 -1.39 0.93
C LYS A 106 12.48 -1.69 -0.36
N GLU A 107 13.77 -1.38 -0.41
CA GLU A 107 14.63 -1.70 -1.57
C GLU A 107 14.75 -3.22 -1.79
N LYS A 108 14.91 -3.98 -0.70
CA LYS A 108 14.94 -5.44 -0.76
C LYS A 108 13.62 -6.01 -1.27
N LEU A 109 12.49 -5.58 -0.72
CA LEU A 109 11.15 -6.02 -1.16
C LEU A 109 10.89 -5.68 -2.63
N ASN A 110 11.32 -4.52 -3.11
CA ASN A 110 11.22 -4.17 -4.53
C ASN A 110 12.06 -5.11 -5.41
N THR A 111 13.24 -5.49 -4.96
CA THR A 111 14.11 -6.44 -5.65
C THR A 111 13.46 -7.83 -5.70
N ASP A 112 12.95 -8.32 -4.56
CA ASP A 112 12.25 -9.60 -4.45
C ASP A 112 10.99 -9.63 -5.35
N LEU A 113 10.22 -8.53 -5.38
CA LEU A 113 9.07 -8.38 -6.25
C LEU A 113 9.44 -8.43 -7.74
N SER A 114 10.55 -7.78 -8.12
CA SER A 114 11.06 -7.81 -9.51
C SER A 114 11.48 -9.23 -9.91
N ASN A 115 12.19 -9.92 -9.02
CA ASN A 115 12.60 -11.30 -9.22
C ASN A 115 11.40 -12.24 -9.37
N ALA A 116 10.39 -12.11 -8.51
CA ALA A 116 9.16 -12.90 -8.57
C ALA A 116 8.39 -12.65 -9.89
N LYS A 117 8.29 -11.39 -10.35
CA LYS A 117 7.67 -11.06 -11.64
C LYS A 117 8.41 -11.74 -12.81
N SER A 118 9.74 -11.73 -12.78
CA SER A 118 10.56 -12.40 -13.80
C SER A 118 10.31 -13.91 -13.83
N GLN A 119 10.27 -14.56 -12.66
CA GLN A 119 9.97 -15.99 -12.55
C GLN A 119 8.57 -16.33 -13.08
N VAL A 120 7.55 -15.51 -12.79
CA VAL A 120 6.19 -15.70 -13.31
C VAL A 120 6.17 -15.62 -14.84
N ILE A 121 6.89 -14.67 -15.45
CA ILE A 121 6.98 -14.57 -16.91
C ILE A 121 7.63 -15.83 -17.49
N GLN A 122 8.70 -16.33 -16.89
CA GLN A 122 9.37 -17.55 -17.33
C GLN A 122 8.46 -18.78 -17.23
N LEU A 123 7.78 -18.97 -16.09
CA LEU A 123 6.85 -20.07 -15.88
C LEU A 123 5.68 -20.06 -16.87
N ASN A 124 5.14 -18.89 -17.20
CA ASN A 124 4.10 -18.77 -18.22
C ASN A 124 4.61 -19.19 -19.60
N GLN A 125 5.83 -18.77 -19.98
CA GLN A 125 6.43 -19.20 -21.24
C GLN A 125 6.68 -20.72 -21.29
N GLU A 126 7.11 -21.32 -20.19
CA GLU A 126 7.29 -22.77 -20.10
C GLU A 126 5.96 -23.52 -20.16
N LYS A 127 4.93 -23.01 -19.49
CA LYS A 127 3.56 -23.53 -19.55
C LYS A 127 3.05 -23.53 -20.98
N ASP A 128 3.18 -22.42 -21.71
CA ASP A 128 2.73 -22.31 -23.11
C ASP A 128 3.46 -23.32 -24.01
N LYS A 129 4.78 -23.45 -23.85
CA LYS A 129 5.59 -24.46 -24.56
C LYS A 129 5.13 -25.88 -24.25
N LEU A 130 4.80 -26.17 -22.99
CA LEU A 130 4.36 -27.49 -22.56
C LEU A 130 2.96 -27.81 -23.11
N GLU A 131 2.03 -26.85 -23.06
CA GLU A 131 0.71 -26.97 -23.68
C GLU A 131 0.81 -27.24 -25.18
N GLN A 132 1.68 -26.51 -25.89
CA GLN A 132 1.94 -26.74 -27.32
C GLN A 132 2.53 -28.14 -27.58
N LYS A 133 3.49 -28.58 -26.75
CA LYS A 133 4.08 -29.92 -26.84
C LYS A 133 3.07 -31.03 -26.55
N TYR A 134 2.12 -30.78 -25.65
CA TYR A 134 1.13 -31.77 -25.22
C TYR A 134 -0.14 -31.81 -26.08
N ALA A 135 -0.43 -30.75 -26.85
CA ALA A 135 -1.60 -30.64 -27.72
C ALA A 135 -1.84 -31.87 -28.63
N PRO A 136 -0.81 -32.44 -29.30
CA PRO A 136 -0.97 -33.64 -30.12
C PRO A 136 -1.36 -34.89 -29.31
N TYR A 137 -0.83 -35.04 -28.09
CA TYR A 137 -1.12 -36.20 -27.24
C TYR A 137 -2.56 -36.15 -26.71
N LYS A 138 -3.06 -34.98 -26.34
CA LYS A 138 -4.46 -34.80 -25.93
C LYS A 138 -5.45 -35.20 -27.04
N LYS A 139 -5.11 -34.89 -28.31
CA LYS A 139 -5.91 -35.34 -29.46
C LYS A 139 -5.87 -36.86 -29.62
N LEU A 140 -4.68 -37.45 -29.47
CA LEU A 140 -4.49 -38.91 -29.59
C LEU A 140 -5.20 -39.69 -28.47
N GLU A 141 -5.17 -39.17 -27.25
CA GLU A 141 -5.91 -39.70 -26.10
C GLU A 141 -7.41 -39.71 -26.37
N LYS A 142 -7.97 -38.57 -26.80
CA LYS A 142 -9.39 -38.48 -27.18
C LYS A 142 -9.76 -39.44 -28.32
N LEU A 143 -8.91 -39.57 -29.34
CA LEU A 143 -9.11 -40.54 -30.43
C LEU A 143 -9.22 -41.97 -29.91
N TYR A 144 -8.37 -42.34 -28.94
CA TYR A 144 -8.39 -43.66 -28.33
C TYR A 144 -9.64 -43.91 -27.47
N GLU A 145 -10.05 -42.93 -26.68
CA GLU A 145 -11.26 -42.99 -25.86
C GLU A 145 -12.48 -43.27 -26.75
N VAL A 146 -12.70 -42.44 -27.78
CA VAL A 146 -13.84 -42.57 -28.69
C VAL A 146 -13.78 -43.89 -29.45
N PHE A 147 -12.60 -44.30 -29.94
CA PHE A 147 -12.42 -45.60 -30.59
C PHE A 147 -12.78 -46.77 -29.67
N SER A 148 -12.33 -46.75 -28.42
CA SER A 148 -12.56 -47.84 -27.47
C SER A 148 -14.06 -48.03 -27.21
N GLU A 149 -14.83 -46.96 -27.17
CA GLU A 149 -16.28 -46.99 -26.98
C GLU A 149 -17.04 -47.60 -28.17
N VAL A 150 -16.59 -47.32 -29.40
CA VAL A 150 -17.28 -47.81 -30.62
C VAL A 150 -16.64 -49.05 -31.23
N ARG A 151 -15.56 -49.56 -30.63
CA ARG A 151 -14.80 -50.72 -31.10
C ARG A 151 -15.69 -51.91 -31.47
N GLY A 152 -16.70 -52.20 -30.65
CA GLY A 152 -17.63 -53.32 -30.89
C GLY A 152 -18.57 -53.13 -32.10
N CYS A 153 -18.69 -51.92 -32.63
CA CYS A 153 -19.48 -51.61 -33.83
C CYS A 153 -18.68 -51.84 -35.12
N LEU A 154 -17.36 -51.87 -35.00
CA LEU A 154 -16.44 -51.98 -36.12
C LEU A 154 -16.22 -53.46 -36.44
N ASN A 155 -16.94 -53.98 -37.43
CA ASN A 155 -16.81 -55.37 -37.87
C ASN A 155 -15.65 -55.55 -38.87
N PHE A 156 -14.48 -54.99 -38.53
CA PHE A 156 -13.25 -55.20 -39.28
C PHE A 156 -12.47 -56.30 -38.57
N ASN A 157 -12.10 -57.36 -39.30
CA ASN A 157 -11.27 -58.46 -38.76
C ASN A 157 -9.96 -58.01 -38.09
N PHE A 158 -9.55 -56.76 -38.30
CA PHE A 158 -8.38 -56.13 -37.70
C PHE A 158 -8.60 -55.51 -36.31
N VAL A 159 -9.82 -55.10 -35.96
CA VAL A 159 -10.10 -54.48 -34.66
C VAL A 159 -9.80 -55.45 -33.51
N ALA A 160 -9.95 -56.75 -33.78
CA ALA A 160 -9.60 -57.85 -32.88
C ALA A 160 -8.11 -57.94 -32.51
N THR A 161 -7.21 -57.33 -33.29
CA THR A 161 -5.75 -57.38 -33.08
C THR A 161 -5.12 -56.04 -32.70
N THR A 162 -5.86 -54.93 -32.78
CA THR A 162 -5.37 -53.60 -32.37
C THR A 162 -5.29 -53.44 -30.86
N HIS A 163 -4.12 -53.04 -30.35
CA HIS A 163 -3.92 -52.76 -28.92
C HIS A 163 -3.50 -51.31 -28.65
N SER A 164 -3.25 -50.52 -29.71
CA SER A 164 -2.79 -49.14 -29.64
C SER A 164 -3.52 -48.24 -30.66
N THR A 165 -3.72 -46.96 -30.30
CA THR A 165 -4.22 -45.91 -31.19
C THR A 165 -3.38 -45.74 -32.45
N MET A 166 -2.08 -45.98 -32.35
CA MET A 166 -1.17 -45.91 -33.49
C MET A 166 -1.43 -47.02 -34.50
N ASP A 167 -1.74 -48.23 -34.02
CA ASP A 167 -2.11 -49.35 -34.90
C ASP A 167 -3.44 -49.07 -35.60
N LEU A 168 -4.39 -48.45 -34.87
CA LEU A 168 -5.65 -48.00 -35.45
C LEU A 168 -5.42 -47.00 -36.60
N ILE A 169 -4.65 -45.94 -36.34
CA ILE A 169 -4.35 -44.91 -37.35
C ILE A 169 -3.61 -45.54 -38.54
N ALA A 170 -2.52 -46.28 -38.28
CA ALA A 170 -1.69 -46.87 -39.33
C ALA A 170 -2.50 -47.78 -40.27
N TYR A 171 -3.45 -48.52 -39.72
CA TYR A 171 -4.27 -49.44 -40.49
C TYR A 171 -5.39 -48.74 -41.26
N VAL A 172 -6.10 -47.78 -40.64
CA VAL A 172 -7.08 -46.93 -41.35
C VAL A 172 -6.41 -46.22 -42.53
N LEU A 173 -5.15 -45.82 -42.38
CA LEU A 173 -4.37 -45.18 -43.44
C LEU A 173 -3.73 -46.18 -44.43
N SER A 174 -3.65 -47.48 -44.11
CA SER A 174 -2.99 -48.49 -44.95
C SER A 174 -3.76 -48.81 -46.23
N ASP A 175 -5.10 -48.81 -46.15
CA ASP A 175 -6.02 -48.85 -47.27
C ASP A 175 -7.18 -47.91 -46.96
N SER A 176 -6.88 -46.61 -47.08
CA SER A 176 -7.84 -45.53 -46.85
C SER A 176 -9.12 -45.74 -47.66
N LYS A 177 -9.01 -46.30 -48.87
CA LYS A 177 -10.15 -46.59 -49.73
C LYS A 177 -11.10 -47.60 -49.08
N TYR A 178 -10.59 -48.74 -48.63
CA TYR A 178 -11.44 -49.78 -48.05
C TYR A 178 -11.93 -49.45 -46.64
N TYR A 179 -11.03 -49.01 -45.75
CA TYR A 179 -11.36 -48.85 -44.34
C TYR A 179 -12.15 -47.56 -44.04
N LEU A 180 -11.85 -46.44 -44.69
CA LEU A 180 -12.64 -45.21 -44.47
C LEU A 180 -14.03 -45.32 -45.06
N GLU A 181 -14.18 -45.92 -46.24
CA GLU A 181 -15.49 -46.11 -46.89
C GLU A 181 -16.37 -47.02 -46.03
N SER A 182 -15.81 -48.11 -45.51
CA SER A 182 -16.55 -49.00 -44.62
C SER A 182 -16.86 -48.37 -43.26
N LEU A 183 -15.95 -47.58 -42.69
CA LEU A 183 -16.21 -46.82 -41.45
C LEU A 183 -17.33 -45.81 -41.65
N TYR A 184 -17.31 -45.10 -42.79
CA TYR A 184 -18.34 -44.15 -43.18
C TYR A 184 -19.71 -44.83 -43.35
N ASN A 185 -19.75 -45.96 -44.07
CA ASN A 185 -20.98 -46.72 -44.28
C ASN A 185 -21.53 -47.26 -42.95
N LYS A 186 -20.65 -47.69 -42.05
CA LYS A 186 -21.06 -48.19 -40.73
C LYS A 186 -21.58 -47.08 -39.82
N ALA A 187 -20.89 -45.94 -39.76
CA ALA A 187 -21.36 -44.76 -39.03
C ALA A 187 -22.74 -44.31 -39.54
N SER A 188 -22.90 -44.26 -40.87
CA SER A 188 -24.17 -43.94 -41.52
C SER A 188 -25.28 -44.92 -41.16
N GLN A 189 -24.97 -46.21 -41.06
CA GLN A 189 -25.93 -47.24 -40.65
C GLN A 189 -26.31 -47.14 -39.16
N GLU A 190 -25.35 -46.97 -38.27
CA GLU A 190 -25.60 -46.90 -36.81
C GLU A 190 -26.34 -45.62 -36.42
N LEU A 191 -26.14 -44.51 -37.15
CA LEU A 191 -26.93 -43.28 -36.99
C LEU A 191 -28.43 -43.48 -37.30
N ARG A 192 -28.80 -44.55 -38.00
CA ARG A 192 -30.20 -44.92 -38.26
C ARG A 192 -30.88 -45.52 -37.03
N ASP A 193 -30.11 -46.06 -36.09
CA ASP A 193 -30.62 -46.63 -34.86
C ASP A 193 -30.73 -45.57 -33.75
N LYS A 194 -31.96 -45.07 -33.54
CA LYS A 194 -32.26 -44.05 -32.52
C LYS A 194 -32.16 -44.56 -31.07
N ARG A 195 -31.84 -45.84 -30.85
CA ARG A 195 -31.72 -46.44 -29.51
C ARG A 195 -30.28 -46.46 -29.00
N SER A 196 -29.30 -45.97 -29.77
CA SER A 196 -27.89 -45.98 -29.39
C SER A 196 -27.16 -44.69 -29.76
N ASP A 197 -26.25 -44.27 -28.88
CA ASP A 197 -25.28 -43.20 -29.07
C ASP A 197 -24.07 -43.62 -29.94
N LYS A 198 -24.00 -44.88 -30.35
CA LYS A 198 -22.89 -45.44 -31.15
C LYS A 198 -22.72 -44.73 -32.49
N GLY A 199 -23.81 -44.33 -33.15
CA GLY A 199 -23.76 -43.57 -34.39
C GLY A 199 -23.04 -42.23 -34.23
N GLU A 200 -23.34 -41.49 -33.14
CA GLU A 200 -22.72 -40.20 -32.82
C GLU A 200 -21.24 -40.34 -32.46
N LYS A 201 -20.87 -41.41 -31.76
CA LYS A 201 -19.48 -41.69 -31.40
C LYS A 201 -18.65 -42.19 -32.59
N LEU A 202 -19.24 -42.97 -33.49
CA LEU A 202 -18.59 -43.39 -34.75
C LEU A 202 -18.31 -42.20 -35.66
N ALA A 203 -19.24 -41.25 -35.65
CA ALA A 203 -19.10 -39.97 -36.31
C ALA A 203 -17.98 -39.11 -35.72
N GLU A 204 -17.89 -39.01 -34.39
CA GLU A 204 -16.78 -38.34 -33.70
C GLU A 204 -15.43 -39.04 -33.98
N LEU A 205 -15.41 -40.37 -34.00
CA LEU A 205 -14.23 -41.16 -34.38
C LEU A 205 -13.79 -40.84 -35.82
N PHE A 206 -14.73 -40.80 -36.75
CA PHE A 206 -14.46 -40.47 -38.16
C PHE A 206 -13.87 -39.06 -38.29
N ASP A 207 -14.43 -38.07 -37.58
CA ASP A 207 -13.93 -36.70 -37.58
C ASP A 207 -12.50 -36.59 -37.00
N LEU A 208 -12.21 -37.29 -35.90
CA LEU A 208 -10.88 -37.34 -35.29
C LEU A 208 -9.85 -38.04 -36.19
N LEU A 209 -10.24 -39.11 -36.89
CA LEU A 209 -9.38 -39.79 -37.86
C LEU A 209 -9.14 -38.94 -39.12
N PHE A 210 -10.09 -38.05 -39.46
CA PHE A 210 -10.03 -37.25 -40.68
C PHE A 210 -8.77 -36.36 -40.74
N GLU A 211 -8.35 -35.80 -39.60
CA GLU A 211 -7.11 -35.00 -39.51
C GLU A 211 -5.86 -35.76 -39.98
N TYR A 212 -5.88 -37.09 -39.98
CA TYR A 212 -4.76 -37.95 -40.38
C TYR A 212 -4.86 -38.47 -41.82
N ILE A 213 -6.00 -38.29 -42.50
CA ILE A 213 -6.23 -38.75 -43.88
C ILE A 213 -5.50 -37.83 -44.86
N LYS A 214 -4.58 -38.40 -45.65
CA LYS A 214 -3.86 -37.67 -46.72
C LYS A 214 -4.41 -37.91 -48.12
N ASP A 215 -5.47 -38.73 -48.23
CA ASP A 215 -6.10 -39.07 -49.50
C ASP A 215 -6.91 -37.88 -50.03
N LYS A 216 -6.48 -37.31 -51.16
CA LYS A 216 -7.10 -36.14 -51.81
C LYS A 216 -8.54 -36.39 -52.29
N LYS A 217 -9.00 -37.65 -52.31
CA LYS A 217 -10.40 -37.96 -52.59
C LYS A 217 -11.32 -37.55 -51.45
N PHE A 218 -10.82 -37.52 -50.22
CA PHE A 218 -11.56 -37.09 -49.04
C PHE A 218 -11.28 -35.60 -48.79
N GLU A 219 -12.16 -34.72 -49.25
CA GLU A 219 -12.01 -33.28 -49.05
C GLU A 219 -12.97 -32.78 -47.96
N ARG A 220 -12.43 -32.03 -46.99
CA ARG A 220 -13.27 -31.29 -46.03
C ARG A 220 -13.93 -30.12 -46.76
N LEU A 221 -15.26 -30.13 -46.82
CA LEU A 221 -16.06 -29.01 -47.26
C LEU A 221 -15.73 -27.79 -46.40
N LYS A 222 -15.42 -26.66 -47.03
CA LYS A 222 -15.15 -25.40 -46.32
C LYS A 222 -16.39 -24.99 -45.54
N GLU A 223 -16.21 -24.64 -44.28
CA GLU A 223 -17.26 -24.10 -43.43
C GLU A 223 -17.90 -22.87 -44.08
N PRO A 224 -19.24 -22.79 -44.16
CA PRO A 224 -19.93 -21.56 -44.56
C PRO A 224 -19.54 -20.43 -43.60
N SER A 225 -19.40 -19.19 -44.10
CA SER A 225 -18.96 -18.03 -43.31
C SER A 225 -19.91 -17.62 -42.16
N ALA A 226 -21.05 -18.30 -42.00
CA ALA A 226 -22.02 -18.11 -40.93
C ALA A 226 -21.92 -19.18 -39.80
N TYR A 227 -20.86 -19.99 -39.81
CA TYR A 227 -20.69 -21.15 -38.94
C TYR A 227 -19.97 -20.82 -37.62
N ASP A 228 -20.47 -21.38 -36.52
CA ASP A 228 -19.85 -21.34 -35.19
C ASP A 228 -19.24 -22.70 -34.87
N SER A 229 -17.91 -22.77 -34.75
CA SER A 229 -17.17 -24.00 -34.48
C SER A 229 -17.35 -24.54 -33.05
N THR A 230 -17.95 -23.76 -32.14
CA THR A 230 -18.34 -24.22 -30.81
C THR A 230 -19.72 -24.88 -30.80
N CYS A 231 -20.50 -24.73 -31.88
CA CYS A 231 -21.76 -25.41 -32.06
C CYS A 231 -21.54 -26.90 -32.40
N LYS A 232 -21.41 -27.75 -31.37
CA LYS A 232 -21.84 -29.16 -31.44
C LYS A 232 -23.38 -29.26 -31.49
N SER A 233 -24.01 -28.35 -32.24
CA SER A 233 -25.45 -28.11 -32.21
C SER A 233 -26.07 -28.70 -33.48
N LEU A 234 -26.76 -29.81 -33.30
CA LEU A 234 -27.92 -30.22 -34.10
C LEU A 234 -28.67 -28.99 -34.65
N TYR A 235 -28.66 -28.76 -35.96
CA TYR A 235 -29.58 -27.81 -36.58
C TYR A 235 -30.92 -28.52 -36.82
N PRO A 236 -32.00 -28.17 -36.10
CA PRO A 236 -33.32 -28.69 -36.38
C PRO A 236 -33.89 -27.96 -37.60
N GLU A 237 -33.79 -28.56 -38.79
CA GLU A 237 -34.64 -28.11 -39.88
C GLU A 237 -36.08 -28.58 -39.57
N GLN A 238 -36.89 -27.68 -39.00
CA GLN A 238 -38.28 -27.96 -38.66
C GLN A 238 -39.11 -28.03 -39.94
N ASN A 239 -39.78 -29.16 -40.16
CA ASN A 239 -40.93 -29.17 -41.06
C ASN A 239 -42.15 -28.58 -40.34
N THR A 240 -43.22 -28.33 -41.09
CA THR A 240 -44.50 -27.75 -40.62
C THR A 240 -45.18 -28.51 -39.46
N SER A 241 -44.63 -29.65 -39.01
CA SER A 241 -45.14 -30.45 -37.89
C SER A 241 -44.26 -30.45 -36.63
N GLN A 242 -43.26 -29.55 -36.52
CA GLN A 242 -42.45 -29.32 -35.30
C GLN A 242 -41.73 -30.54 -34.70
N LYS A 243 -41.52 -31.62 -35.47
CA LYS A 243 -40.74 -32.79 -35.01
C LYS A 243 -39.28 -32.68 -35.44
N ILE A 244 -38.35 -32.89 -34.50
CA ILE A 244 -36.89 -32.91 -34.72
C ILE A 244 -36.55 -34.07 -35.68
N GLN A 245 -35.92 -33.77 -36.83
CA GLN A 245 -35.67 -34.76 -37.88
C GLN A 245 -34.21 -34.97 -38.29
N ARG A 246 -33.23 -34.14 -37.88
CA ARG A 246 -31.89 -34.16 -38.52
C ARG A 246 -30.73 -33.95 -37.54
N VAL A 247 -29.73 -34.84 -37.61
CA VAL A 247 -28.34 -34.61 -37.15
C VAL A 247 -27.49 -34.68 -38.42
N VAL A 248 -26.63 -33.71 -38.65
CA VAL A 248 -25.79 -33.69 -39.86
C VAL A 248 -24.32 -33.64 -39.45
N LEU A 249 -23.55 -34.65 -39.85
CA LEU A 249 -22.09 -34.50 -39.97
C LEU A 249 -21.81 -33.80 -41.27
N ILE A 250 -21.93 -32.47 -41.26
CA ILE A 250 -21.58 -31.67 -42.41
C ILE A 250 -20.06 -31.64 -42.48
N GLY A 251 -19.48 -32.10 -43.58
CA GLY A 251 -18.09 -31.74 -43.79
C GLY A 251 -17.28 -32.46 -44.86
N TYR A 252 -17.72 -33.55 -45.50
CA TYR A 252 -16.77 -34.37 -46.26
C TYR A 252 -17.28 -34.80 -47.63
N THR A 253 -16.46 -34.77 -48.68
CA THR A 253 -16.81 -35.35 -50.00
C THR A 253 -15.82 -36.42 -50.40
N TYR A 254 -16.28 -37.43 -51.15
CA TYR A 254 -15.43 -38.44 -51.78
C TYR A 254 -15.40 -38.23 -53.31
N ASP A 255 -14.20 -38.06 -53.87
CA ASP A 255 -13.94 -38.03 -55.32
C ASP A 255 -14.62 -36.86 -56.09
N LYS A 256 -14.79 -35.70 -55.44
CA LYS A 256 -15.27 -34.44 -56.06
C LYS A 256 -16.56 -34.55 -56.87
N LYS A 257 -17.40 -35.54 -56.60
CA LYS A 257 -18.73 -35.63 -57.21
C LYS A 257 -19.57 -34.45 -56.70
N THR A 258 -19.63 -33.37 -57.46
CA THR A 258 -20.44 -32.17 -57.18
C THR A 258 -21.95 -32.45 -57.38
N PRO A 259 -22.85 -31.71 -56.69
CA PRO A 259 -23.80 -32.31 -55.74
C PRO A 259 -25.26 -32.29 -56.23
N PRO A 260 -26.22 -32.88 -55.48
CA PRO A 260 -26.78 -32.15 -54.35
C PRO A 260 -26.89 -33.04 -53.11
N TYR A 261 -25.80 -33.51 -52.54
CA TYR A 261 -25.88 -34.29 -51.30
C TYR A 261 -24.91 -33.76 -50.25
N TYR A 262 -25.51 -33.22 -49.20
CA TYR A 262 -24.90 -33.14 -47.88
C TYR A 262 -24.56 -34.56 -47.45
N THR A 263 -23.32 -34.78 -47.04
CA THR A 263 -22.70 -36.09 -46.84
C THR A 263 -22.86 -36.56 -45.40
N ILE A 264 -24.08 -36.98 -45.08
CA ILE A 264 -24.57 -38.23 -44.43
C ILE A 264 -26.08 -37.96 -44.43
N VAL A 265 -26.73 -38.35 -45.52
CA VAL A 265 -28.17 -38.20 -45.72
C VAL A 265 -28.68 -39.51 -46.29
N ASP A 266 -29.43 -40.26 -45.48
CA ASP A 266 -30.87 -40.45 -45.70
C ASP A 266 -31.43 -41.41 -44.63
N MET A 267 -32.56 -41.03 -44.03
CA MET A 267 -33.45 -41.90 -43.29
C MET A 267 -34.90 -41.64 -43.75
N GLY A 268 -35.17 -41.88 -45.04
CA GLY A 268 -36.51 -42.20 -45.50
C GLY A 268 -37.04 -43.40 -44.71
N SER A 269 -38.28 -43.40 -44.21
CA SER A 269 -39.50 -42.84 -44.81
C SER A 269 -40.13 -41.71 -44.00
#